data_AF-A0A7S0Y2E2-F1
#
_entry.id   AF-A0A7S0Y2E2-F1
#
_cell.length_a   1.000
_cell.length_b   1.000
_cell.length_c   1.000
_cell.angle_alpha   90.00
_cell.angle_beta   90.00
_cell.angle_gamma   90.00
#
_symmetry.space_group_name_H-M   'P 1'
#
loop_
_entity.id
_entity.type
_entity.pdbx_description
1 polymer ?
#
loop_
_entity_poly.entity_id
_entity_poly.type
_entity_poly.pdbx_seq_one_letter_code
_entity_poly.pdbx_strand_id
1 'polypeptide(L)'
;MSIVKSPEKGGAGTLPPSAETREMRFEDFQVLSEMARNATGSVYKARHSRSGKLVVLKSRTTAEIGKDGNMLHEVQLLQSVDHPNVVKCYGSFWKAGVFYMVVELAERGDLAKVISERLKRREPFTEDEVFDLFTPVVRVAAYLHERGIIHRDLKALNVFLAKDGTVKVGDF
;
A
#
# COMPACT_ATOMS: atom_id res chain seq x y z
N MET A 1 26.34 -19.57 -54.44
CA MET A 1 27.11 -19.03 -53.31
C MET A 1 26.36 -17.82 -52.77
N SER A 2 25.56 -18.04 -51.74
CA SER A 2 24.66 -17.05 -51.16
C SER A 2 25.31 -16.44 -49.92
N ILE A 3 25.47 -15.12 -49.88
CA ILE A 3 25.97 -14.37 -48.72
C ILE A 3 24.74 -13.85 -47.97
N VAL A 4 24.45 -14.46 -46.83
CA VAL A 4 23.39 -14.05 -45.89
C VAL A 4 23.99 -13.03 -44.91
N LYS A 5 23.40 -11.83 -44.86
CA LYS A 5 23.65 -10.82 -43.82
C LYS A 5 23.06 -11.28 -42.49
N SER A 6 23.87 -11.25 -41.44
CA SER A 6 23.46 -11.41 -40.04
C SER A 6 22.72 -10.15 -39.54
N PRO A 7 21.64 -10.27 -38.75
CA PRO A 7 21.05 -9.13 -38.07
C PRO A 7 21.70 -8.91 -36.69
N GLU A 8 22.00 -7.64 -36.41
CA GLU A 8 22.41 -7.13 -35.10
C GLU A 8 21.34 -7.42 -34.04
N LYS A 9 21.75 -7.97 -32.90
CA LYS A 9 20.96 -7.95 -31.67
C LYS A 9 21.62 -7.02 -30.66
N GLY A 10 20.96 -5.88 -30.43
CA GLY A 10 21.25 -5.00 -29.31
C GLY A 10 21.19 -5.76 -27.99
N GLY A 11 22.31 -5.78 -27.27
CA GLY A 11 22.37 -6.30 -25.92
C GLY A 11 21.62 -5.38 -24.97
N ALA A 12 20.47 -5.83 -24.50
CA ALA A 12 19.77 -5.26 -23.36
C ALA A 12 20.70 -5.27 -22.14
N GLY A 13 21.07 -4.09 -21.66
CA GLY A 13 21.73 -3.90 -20.37
C GLY A 13 20.84 -4.47 -19.28
N THR A 14 21.16 -5.67 -18.82
CA THR A 14 20.52 -6.31 -17.67
C THR A 14 21.15 -5.70 -16.43
N LEU A 15 20.37 -4.91 -15.69
CA LEU A 15 20.74 -4.47 -14.35
C LEU A 15 21.01 -5.72 -13.48
N PRO A 16 22.04 -5.70 -12.62
CA PRO A 16 22.33 -6.83 -11.76
C PRO A 16 21.18 -7.04 -10.76
N PRO A 17 20.87 -8.29 -10.40
CA PRO A 17 19.84 -8.61 -9.41
C PRO A 17 20.33 -8.12 -8.03
N SER A 18 19.82 -6.98 -7.59
CA SER A 18 20.12 -6.48 -6.25
C SER A 18 19.34 -7.29 -5.20
N ALA A 19 20.08 -8.10 -4.45
CA ALA A 19 19.80 -8.62 -3.11
C ALA A 19 18.46 -9.37 -2.90
N GLU A 20 18.55 -10.70 -2.94
CA GLU A 20 17.77 -11.68 -2.16
C GLU A 20 16.30 -11.31 -1.86
N THR A 21 15.38 -11.73 -2.73
CA THR A 21 13.94 -11.81 -2.41
C THR A 21 13.72 -12.96 -1.42
N ARG A 22 14.18 -12.79 -0.16
CA ARG A 22 13.81 -13.72 0.91
C ARG A 22 12.32 -13.54 1.19
N GLU A 23 11.57 -14.63 1.17
CA GLU A 23 10.17 -14.63 1.58
C GLU A 23 10.05 -14.03 2.99
N MET A 24 9.20 -13.00 3.11
CA MET A 24 8.87 -12.36 4.37
C MET A 24 8.18 -13.37 5.28
N ARG A 25 8.55 -13.37 6.56
CA ARG A 25 7.88 -14.17 7.60
C ARG A 25 7.42 -13.27 8.73
N PHE A 26 6.44 -13.72 9.49
CA PHE A 26 5.94 -12.97 10.64
C PHE A 26 7.05 -12.66 11.66
N GLU A 27 8.01 -13.57 11.84
CA GLU A 27 9.14 -13.44 12.76
C GLU A 27 10.10 -12.30 12.36
N ASP A 28 10.02 -11.83 11.11
CA ASP A 28 10.77 -10.68 10.64
C ASP A 28 10.17 -9.35 11.16
N PHE A 29 9.03 -9.39 11.86
CA PHE A 29 8.31 -8.23 12.36
C PHE A 29 8.08 -8.27 13.87
N GLN A 30 8.49 -7.19 14.55
CA GLN A 30 8.11 -6.93 15.94
C GLN A 30 6.77 -6.18 15.96
N VAL A 31 5.70 -6.81 16.40
CA VAL A 31 4.40 -6.15 16.60
C VAL A 31 4.51 -5.15 17.76
N LEU A 32 4.16 -3.90 17.50
CA LEU A 32 4.23 -2.80 18.47
C LEU A 32 2.86 -2.52 19.11
N SER A 33 1.79 -2.54 18.31
CA SER A 33 0.43 -2.30 18.80
C SER A 33 -0.61 -2.83 17.82
N GLU A 34 -1.78 -3.22 18.32
CA GLU A 34 -2.96 -3.46 17.49
C GLU A 34 -3.72 -2.13 17.27
N MET A 35 -3.87 -1.75 16.01
CA MET A 35 -4.53 -0.50 15.59
C MET A 35 -6.04 -0.68 15.41
N ALA A 36 -6.46 -1.84 14.94
CA ALA A 36 -7.86 -2.17 14.73
C ALA A 36 -8.09 -3.69 14.77
N ARG A 37 -9.29 -4.09 15.17
CA ARG A 37 -9.77 -5.47 15.15
C ARG A 37 -11.19 -5.52 14.62
N ASN A 38 -11.40 -6.33 13.60
CA ASN A 38 -12.68 -6.53 12.93
C ASN A 38 -13.00 -8.03 12.90
N ALA A 39 -14.24 -8.39 12.55
CA ALA A 39 -14.62 -9.80 12.39
C ALA A 39 -13.75 -10.54 11.36
N THR A 40 -13.26 -9.81 10.35
CA THR A 40 -12.49 -10.33 9.21
C THR A 40 -10.98 -10.38 9.45
N GLY A 41 -10.48 -9.78 10.54
CA GLY A 41 -9.06 -9.75 10.87
C GLY A 41 -8.63 -8.51 11.65
N SER A 42 -7.33 -8.32 11.80
CA SER A 42 -6.72 -7.27 12.63
C SER A 42 -5.71 -6.45 11.84
N VAL A 43 -5.47 -5.23 12.31
CA VAL A 43 -4.46 -4.32 11.75
C VAL A 43 -3.45 -4.02 12.84
N TYR A 44 -2.17 -4.28 12.58
CA TYR A 44 -1.09 -4.08 13.54
C TYR A 44 -0.09 -3.06 13.05
N LYS A 45 0.37 -2.19 13.94
CA LYS A 45 1.61 -1.45 13.74
C LYS A 45 2.77 -2.36 14.12
N ALA A 46 3.74 -2.52 13.24
CA ALA A 46 4.91 -3.33 13.48
C ALA A 46 6.21 -2.63 13.05
N ARG A 47 7.33 -3.15 13.52
CA ARG A 47 8.67 -2.76 13.08
C ARG A 47 9.31 -3.96 12.38
N HIS A 48 9.76 -3.77 11.15
CA HIS A 48 10.57 -4.79 10.48
C HIS A 48 11.94 -4.88 11.15
N SER A 49 12.28 -6.05 11.68
CA SER A 49 13.41 -6.27 12.58
C SER A 49 14.75 -5.92 11.94
N ARG A 50 14.93 -6.21 10.64
CA ARG A 50 16.20 -5.98 9.93
C ARG A 50 16.41 -4.52 9.53
N SER A 51 15.38 -3.88 8.96
CA SER A 51 15.52 -2.51 8.44
C SER A 51 15.15 -1.44 9.46
N GLY A 52 14.55 -1.83 10.60
CA GLY A 52 14.03 -0.89 11.60
C GLY A 52 12.79 -0.11 11.15
N LYS A 53 12.33 -0.32 9.91
CA LYS A 53 11.23 0.43 9.30
C LYS A 53 9.89 0.09 9.96
N LEU A 54 9.08 1.11 10.21
CA LEU A 54 7.70 0.94 10.67
C LEU A 54 6.79 0.58 9.51
N VAL A 55 5.90 -0.39 9.73
CA VAL A 55 4.96 -0.93 8.74
C VAL A 55 3.61 -1.20 9.39
N VAL A 56 2.61 -1.40 8.55
CA VAL A 56 1.30 -1.94 8.95
C VAL A 56 1.21 -3.39 8.48
N LEU A 57 0.79 -4.28 9.38
CA LEU A 57 0.43 -5.67 9.07
C LEU A 57 -1.10 -5.78 9.09
N LYS A 58 -1.71 -6.00 7.92
CA LYS A 58 -3.15 -6.20 7.78
C LYS A 58 -3.42 -7.70 7.68
N SER A 59 -4.09 -8.28 8.67
CA SER A 59 -4.40 -9.71 8.73
C SER A 59 -5.81 -10.02 8.25
N ARG A 60 -5.96 -11.22 7.66
CA ARG A 60 -7.24 -11.80 7.21
C ARG A 60 -7.24 -13.31 7.45
N THR A 61 -8.36 -13.89 7.90
CA THR A 61 -8.45 -15.32 8.27
C THR A 61 -8.83 -16.20 7.07
N THR A 62 -8.36 -17.46 7.05
CA THR A 62 -8.61 -18.43 5.96
C THR A 62 -10.06 -18.77 5.67
N ALA A 63 -10.96 -18.65 6.65
CA ALA A 63 -12.39 -18.94 6.46
C ALA A 63 -13.04 -18.06 5.38
N GLU A 64 -12.44 -16.89 5.10
CA GLU A 64 -12.83 -15.99 4.02
C GLU A 64 -12.00 -16.22 2.74
N ILE A 65 -10.76 -16.70 2.88
CA ILE A 65 -9.82 -16.89 1.76
C ILE A 65 -10.16 -18.15 0.94
N GLY A 66 -10.87 -19.11 1.55
CA GLY A 66 -11.36 -20.32 0.90
C GLY A 66 -12.46 -20.14 -0.16
N LYS A 67 -12.85 -18.89 -0.50
CA LYS A 67 -13.86 -18.62 -1.54
C LYS A 67 -13.36 -17.81 -2.74
N ASP A 68 -12.35 -16.94 -2.58
CA ASP A 68 -12.03 -15.97 -3.62
C ASP A 68 -10.51 -15.83 -3.81
N GLY A 69 -9.99 -16.18 -5.00
CA GLY A 69 -8.65 -15.81 -5.45
C GLY A 69 -8.37 -14.29 -5.51
N ASN A 70 -9.31 -13.47 -5.00
CA ASN A 70 -9.29 -12.01 -5.01
C ASN A 70 -8.20 -11.40 -4.12
N MET A 71 -7.78 -12.05 -3.02
CA MET A 71 -6.83 -11.44 -2.08
C MET A 71 -5.39 -11.40 -2.62
N LEU A 72 -4.97 -12.45 -3.32
CA LEU A 72 -3.70 -12.43 -4.05
C LEU A 72 -3.75 -11.43 -5.20
N HIS A 73 -4.91 -11.28 -5.84
CA HIS A 73 -5.11 -10.27 -6.86
C HIS A 73 -5.03 -8.85 -6.29
N GLU A 74 -5.60 -8.57 -5.10
CA GLU A 74 -5.48 -7.28 -4.41
C GLU A 74 -4.02 -6.95 -4.10
N VAL A 75 -3.25 -7.91 -3.57
CA VAL A 75 -1.80 -7.71 -3.35
C VAL A 75 -1.07 -7.44 -4.65
N GLN A 76 -1.30 -8.26 -5.68
CA GLN A 76 -0.64 -8.10 -6.98
C GLN A 76 -0.98 -6.74 -7.62
N LEU A 77 -2.24 -6.34 -7.53
CA LEU A 77 -2.70 -5.03 -8.01
C LEU A 77 -1.99 -3.91 -7.25
N LEU A 78 -2.00 -3.95 -5.92
CA LEU A 78 -1.38 -2.92 -5.10
C LEU A 78 0.15 -2.88 -5.25
N GLN A 79 0.79 -4.03 -5.49
CA GLN A 79 2.22 -4.11 -5.81
C GLN A 79 2.55 -3.59 -7.22
N SER A 80 1.60 -3.64 -8.16
CA SER A 80 1.76 -3.08 -9.51
C SER A 80 1.60 -1.56 -9.57
N VAL A 81 1.07 -0.96 -8.51
CA VAL A 81 0.88 0.49 -8.39
C VAL A 81 2.12 1.12 -7.75
N ASP A 82 2.79 2.01 -8.50
CA ASP A 82 3.87 2.84 -7.98
C ASP A 82 3.52 4.33 -8.18
N HIS A 83 3.04 4.96 -7.11
CA HIS A 83 2.68 6.37 -7.09
C HIS A 83 3.02 6.98 -5.72
N PRO A 84 3.58 8.21 -5.65
CA PRO A 84 4.00 8.81 -4.39
C PRO A 84 2.87 8.94 -3.36
N ASN A 85 1.64 9.18 -3.83
CA ASN A 85 0.44 9.32 -3.01
C ASN A 85 -0.38 8.03 -2.85
N VAL A 86 0.18 6.86 -3.17
CA VAL A 86 -0.43 5.56 -2.84
C VAL A 86 0.39 4.89 -1.74
N VAL A 87 -0.29 4.23 -0.80
CA VAL A 87 0.33 3.41 0.24
C VAL A 87 1.09 2.26 -0.44
N LYS A 88 2.41 2.17 -0.21
CA LYS A 88 3.21 1.08 -0.79
C LYS A 88 2.87 -0.27 -0.16
N CYS A 89 2.65 -1.28 -0.98
CA CYS A 89 2.62 -2.69 -0.56
C CYS A 89 4.02 -3.29 -0.67
N TYR A 90 4.58 -3.70 0.46
CA TYR A 90 5.88 -4.40 0.48
C TYR A 90 5.73 -5.90 0.17
N GLY A 91 4.51 -6.43 0.29
CA GLY A 91 4.14 -7.79 -0.09
C GLY A 91 3.29 -8.47 0.99
N SER A 92 3.28 -9.80 0.99
CA SER A 92 2.41 -10.58 1.86
C SER A 92 3.05 -11.91 2.26
N PHE A 93 2.53 -12.52 3.33
CA PHE A 93 2.92 -13.85 3.78
C PHE A 93 1.79 -14.55 4.54
N TRP A 94 1.95 -15.86 4.73
CA TRP A 94 1.02 -16.69 5.49
C TRP A 94 1.62 -17.12 6.82
N LYS A 95 0.80 -17.16 7.88
CA LYS A 95 1.17 -17.76 9.17
C LYS A 95 -0.03 -18.43 9.81
N ALA A 96 0.09 -19.73 10.12
CA ALA A 96 -0.92 -20.50 10.84
C ALA A 96 -2.36 -20.34 10.28
N GLY A 97 -2.52 -20.33 8.95
CA GLY A 97 -3.83 -20.13 8.33
C GLY A 97 -4.37 -18.70 8.42
N VAL A 98 -3.50 -17.71 8.62
CA VAL A 98 -3.85 -16.29 8.55
C VAL A 98 -2.95 -15.64 7.51
N PHE A 99 -3.57 -14.87 6.61
CA PHE A 99 -2.87 -14.07 5.62
C PHE A 99 -2.49 -12.73 6.22
N TYR A 100 -1.29 -12.25 5.90
CA TYR A 100 -0.79 -10.95 6.31
C TYR A 100 -0.30 -10.18 5.08
N MET A 101 -0.79 -8.96 4.92
CA MET A 101 -0.27 -7.98 3.98
C MET A 101 0.60 -6.96 4.73
N VAL A 102 1.76 -6.63 4.17
CA VAL A 102 2.74 -5.69 4.73
C VAL A 102 2.71 -4.42 3.91
N VAL A 103 2.28 -3.31 4.52
CA VAL A 103 2.13 -2.03 3.82
C VAL A 103 2.82 -0.88 4.55
N GLU A 104 3.01 0.23 3.83
CA GLU A 104 3.53 1.49 4.36
C GLU A 104 2.65 2.01 5.51
N LEU A 105 3.31 2.43 6.60
CA LEU A 105 2.64 3.13 7.70
C LEU A 105 2.60 4.63 7.40
N ALA A 106 1.41 5.20 7.35
CA ALA A 106 1.18 6.64 7.38
C ALA A 106 0.98 7.10 8.83
N GLU A 107 1.99 7.77 9.41
CA GLU A 107 2.07 7.92 10.87
C GLU A 107 1.04 8.88 11.48
N ARG A 108 0.45 9.79 10.68
CA ARG A 108 -0.57 10.73 11.15
C ARG A 108 -1.98 10.16 11.11
N GLY A 109 -2.16 8.93 10.62
CA GLY A 109 -3.46 8.27 10.54
C GLY A 109 -4.30 8.76 9.36
N ASP A 110 -5.60 8.48 9.43
CA ASP A 110 -6.57 8.79 8.38
C ASP A 110 -7.07 10.23 8.41
N LEU A 111 -7.51 10.71 7.25
CA LEU A 111 -8.02 12.06 7.04
C LEU A 111 -9.37 12.25 7.74
N ALA A 112 -10.19 11.21 7.88
CA ALA A 112 -11.47 11.32 8.59
C ALA A 112 -11.28 11.74 10.05
N LYS A 113 -10.24 11.21 10.73
CA LYS A 113 -9.85 11.64 12.07
C LYS A 113 -9.43 13.11 12.09
N VAL A 114 -8.63 13.56 11.14
CA VAL A 114 -8.20 14.97 11.05
C VAL A 114 -9.41 15.89 10.87
N ILE A 115 -10.34 15.54 9.98
CA ILE A 115 -11.59 16.28 9.77
C ILE A 115 -12.40 16.33 11.07
N SER A 116 -12.57 15.20 11.75
CA SER A 116 -13.33 15.13 13.00
C SER A 116 -12.73 16.00 14.11
N GLU A 117 -11.41 15.98 14.28
CA GLU A 117 -10.73 16.78 15.31
C GLU A 117 -10.81 18.29 15.01
N ARG A 118 -10.67 18.70 13.74
CA ARG A 118 -10.84 20.10 13.35
C ARG A 118 -12.28 20.59 13.55
N LEU A 119 -13.27 19.76 13.23
CA LEU A 119 -14.67 20.09 13.45
C LEU A 119 -14.98 20.31 14.94
N LYS A 120 -14.46 19.45 15.83
CA LYS A 120 -14.60 19.61 17.28
C LYS A 120 -13.99 20.92 17.79
N ARG A 121 -12.87 21.34 17.19
CA ARG A 121 -12.16 22.59 17.51
C ARG A 121 -12.76 23.83 16.83
N ARG A 122 -13.77 23.65 15.97
CA ARG A 122 -14.36 24.72 15.14
C ARG A 122 -13.32 25.45 14.27
N GLU A 123 -12.33 24.71 13.79
CA GLU A 123 -11.33 25.20 12.84
C GLU A 123 -11.63 24.64 11.46
N PRO A 124 -12.39 25.35 10.60
CA PRO A 124 -12.60 24.91 9.23
C PRO A 124 -11.27 24.87 8.47
N PHE A 125 -11.20 24.00 7.47
CA PHE A 125 -10.09 24.04 6.51
C PHE A 125 -10.20 25.29 5.65
N THR A 126 -9.07 25.92 5.32
CA THR A 126 -9.03 26.91 4.25
C THR A 126 -9.16 26.22 2.89
N GLU A 127 -9.52 26.96 1.85
CA GLU A 127 -9.58 26.41 0.49
C GLU A 127 -8.24 25.82 0.06
N ASP A 128 -7.13 26.52 0.36
CA ASP A 128 -5.78 26.04 0.06
C ASP A 128 -5.48 24.69 0.73
N GLU A 129 -5.84 24.53 2.01
CA GLU A 129 -5.65 23.26 2.72
C GLU A 129 -6.50 22.15 2.11
N VAL A 130 -7.72 22.45 1.66
CA VAL A 130 -8.56 21.49 0.93
C VAL A 130 -7.89 21.09 -0.38
N PHE A 131 -7.33 22.03 -1.13
CA PHE A 131 -6.63 21.73 -2.38
C PHE A 131 -5.37 20.88 -2.15
N ASP A 132 -4.59 21.17 -1.12
CA ASP A 132 -3.40 20.40 -0.75
C ASP A 132 -3.75 18.95 -0.38
N LEU A 133 -4.90 18.73 0.25
CA LEU A 133 -5.39 17.40 0.61
C LEU A 133 -6.03 16.66 -0.56
N PHE A 134 -6.82 17.36 -1.38
CA PHE A 134 -7.66 16.75 -2.40
C PHE A 134 -6.91 16.52 -3.73
N THR A 135 -6.00 17.41 -4.10
CA THR A 135 -5.23 17.31 -5.35
C THR A 135 -4.46 15.98 -5.45
N PRO A 136 -3.75 15.51 -4.40
CA PRO A 136 -3.11 14.19 -4.41
C PRO A 136 -4.10 13.05 -4.62
N VAL A 137 -5.29 13.11 -4.01
CA VAL A 137 -6.32 12.08 -4.12
C VAL A 137 -6.81 11.96 -5.57
N VAL A 138 -7.08 13.09 -6.21
CA VAL A 138 -7.51 13.13 -7.62
C VAL A 138 -6.40 12.64 -8.56
N ARG A 139 -5.13 12.99 -8.28
CA ARG A 139 -3.97 12.48 -9.05
C ARG A 139 -3.85 10.97 -8.97
N VAL A 140 -4.07 10.38 -7.79
CA VAL A 140 -4.13 8.92 -7.63
C VAL A 140 -5.26 8.33 -8.47
N ALA A 141 -6.47 8.89 -8.37
CA ALA A 141 -7.61 8.39 -9.15
C ALA A 141 -7.32 8.42 -10.66
N ALA A 142 -6.77 9.53 -11.16
CA ALA A 142 -6.36 9.65 -12.56
C ALA A 142 -5.31 8.60 -12.94
N TYR A 143 -4.25 8.45 -12.14
CA TYR A 143 -3.19 7.45 -12.35
C TYR A 143 -3.75 6.02 -12.44
N LEU A 144 -4.73 5.67 -11.59
CA LEU A 144 -5.37 4.36 -11.57
C LEU A 144 -6.27 4.16 -12.79
N HIS A 145 -7.09 5.16 -13.13
CA HIS A 145 -8.00 5.10 -14.25
C HIS A 145 -7.26 4.97 -15.60
N GLU A 146 -6.10 5.62 -15.76
CA GLU A 146 -5.23 5.44 -16.92
C GLU A 146 -4.76 3.99 -17.12
N ARG A 147 -4.76 3.18 -16.05
CA ARG A 147 -4.39 1.77 -16.05
C ARG A 147 -5.60 0.83 -16.05
N GLY A 148 -6.81 1.37 -16.20
CA GLY A 148 -8.05 0.60 -16.13
C GLY A 148 -8.38 0.09 -14.72
N ILE A 149 -7.79 0.66 -13.68
CA ILE A 149 -7.98 0.25 -12.28
C ILE A 149 -8.99 1.19 -11.62
N ILE A 150 -10.03 0.64 -10.99
CA ILE A 150 -11.02 1.40 -10.21
C ILE A 150 -10.81 1.07 -8.73
N HIS A 151 -10.57 2.09 -7.89
CA HIS A 151 -10.35 1.90 -6.45
C HIS A 151 -11.59 1.39 -5.69
N ARG A 152 -12.80 1.79 -6.10
CA ARG A 152 -14.12 1.36 -5.55
C ARG A 152 -14.45 1.74 -4.10
N ASP A 153 -13.48 2.05 -3.24
CA ASP A 153 -13.72 2.45 -1.83
C ASP A 153 -12.98 3.74 -1.45
N LEU A 154 -13.03 4.75 -2.32
CA LEU A 154 -12.38 6.03 -2.06
C LEU A 154 -13.20 6.88 -1.06
N LYS A 155 -12.69 7.00 0.17
CA LYS A 155 -13.29 7.76 1.27
C LYS A 155 -12.22 8.30 2.21
N ALA A 156 -12.56 9.27 3.06
CA ALA A 156 -11.60 9.89 3.99
C ALA A 156 -10.96 8.90 5.00
N LEU A 157 -11.61 7.75 5.28
CA LEU A 157 -11.04 6.68 6.10
C LEU A 157 -9.88 5.93 5.39
N ASN A 158 -9.82 6.01 4.07
CA ASN A 158 -8.84 5.34 3.21
C ASN A 158 -7.81 6.34 2.63
N VAL A 159 -7.85 7.58 3.10
CA VAL A 159 -6.86 8.62 2.80
C VAL A 159 -6.08 8.87 4.09
N PHE A 160 -4.77 8.69 4.04
CA PHE A 160 -3.88 8.77 5.18
C PHE A 160 -2.84 9.88 5.02
N LEU A 161 -2.25 10.31 6.12
CA LEU A 161 -1.18 11.30 6.14
C LEU A 161 0.11 10.68 6.67
N ALA A 162 1.17 10.77 5.89
CA ALA A 162 2.52 10.41 6.33
C ALA A 162 3.06 11.45 7.33
N LYS A 163 4.17 11.13 8.01
CA LYS A 163 4.81 12.02 8.99
C LYS A 163 5.09 13.43 8.46
N ASP A 164 5.50 13.55 7.21
CA ASP A 164 5.83 14.82 6.54
C ASP A 164 4.60 15.57 5.99
N GLY A 165 3.40 15.02 6.18
CA GLY A 165 2.15 15.59 5.66
C GLY A 165 1.77 15.08 4.27
N THR A 166 2.57 14.21 3.65
CA THR A 166 2.24 13.61 2.36
C THR A 166 0.94 12.81 2.45
N VAL A 167 0.00 13.09 1.54
CA VAL A 167 -1.25 12.34 1.39
C VAL A 167 -0.97 10.97 0.76
N LYS A 168 -1.56 9.92 1.33
CA LYS A 168 -1.43 8.52 0.93
C LYS A 168 -2.80 7.87 0.82
N VAL A 169 -3.19 7.41 -0.36
CA VAL A 169 -4.43 6.65 -0.60
C VAL A 169 -4.13 5.16 -0.42
N GLY A 170 -4.98 4.44 0.32
CA GLY A 170 -4.86 3.01 0.56
C GLY A 170 -6.20 2.27 0.52
N ASP A 171 -6.18 0.97 0.85
CA ASP A 171 -7.36 0.08 0.90
C ASP A 171 -8.06 -0.12 -0.46
N PHE A 172 -7.40 -0.88 -1.35
CA PHE A 172 -7.77 -1.13 -2.76
C PHE A 172 -8.67 -2.36 -2.95
#